data_AF-A0A0U2KBC2-F1
#
_entry.id   AF-A0A0U2KBC2-F1
#
_cell.length_a   1.000
_cell.length_b   1.000
_cell.length_c   1.000
_cell.angle_alpha   90.00
_cell.angle_beta   90.00
_cell.angle_gamma   90.00
#
_symmetry.space_group_name_H-M   'P 1'
#
loop_
_entity.id
_entity.type
_entity.pdbx_description
1 polymer ?
#
loop_
_entity_poly.entity_id
_entity_poly.type
_entity_poly.pdbx_seq_one_letter_code
_entity_poly.pdbx_strand_id
1 'polypeptide(L)'
;QTKTYFSHWADLSPGGAQVKKHGKVIMGAVGDAVSKIDDLVGGLMALSELHAFKLRVDPANFKILAHNVIVVIGMLFPGDFTPEVHMSVDKFF
;
A
#
# COMPACT_ATOMS: atom_id res chain seq x y z
N GLN A 1 -8.56 -12.19 6.75
CA GLN A 1 -7.10 -12.47 6.88
C GLN A 1 -6.33 -11.28 7.43
N THR A 2 -6.29 -10.12 6.75
CA THR A 2 -5.44 -8.97 7.11
C THR A 2 -5.78 -8.24 8.43
N LYS A 3 -7.01 -8.36 8.94
CA LYS A 3 -7.43 -7.67 10.18
C LYS A 3 -6.56 -7.99 11.41
N THR A 4 -5.92 -9.16 11.45
CA THR A 4 -5.07 -9.58 12.59
C THR A 4 -3.91 -8.60 12.86
N TYR A 5 -3.32 -8.03 11.80
CA TYR A 5 -2.21 -7.07 11.90
C TYR A 5 -2.63 -5.73 12.50
N PHE A 6 -3.94 -5.45 12.54
CA PHE A 6 -4.53 -4.21 13.06
C PHE A 6 -5.49 -4.48 14.23
N SER A 7 -5.40 -5.65 14.87
CA SER A 7 -6.26 -6.05 16.00
C SER A 7 -6.19 -5.13 17.22
N HIS A 8 -5.14 -4.31 17.31
CA HIS A 8 -4.93 -3.29 18.34
C HIS A 8 -5.68 -1.98 18.06
N TRP A 9 -6.41 -1.87 16.94
CA TRP A 9 -7.23 -0.70 16.63
C TRP A 9 -8.68 -0.93 17.06
N ALA A 10 -9.27 0.10 17.66
CA ALA A 10 -10.65 0.05 18.13
C ALA A 10 -11.67 0.20 16.99
N ASP A 11 -11.29 0.87 15.90
CA ASP A 11 -12.15 1.11 14.74
C ASP A 11 -11.36 0.91 13.43
N LEU A 12 -11.83 -0.07 12.64
CA LEU A 12 -11.28 -0.42 11.33
C LEU A 12 -12.12 0.13 10.16
N SER A 13 -13.14 0.94 10.45
CA SER A 13 -13.96 1.59 9.43
C SER A 13 -13.12 2.62 8.63
N PRO A 14 -13.53 2.96 7.39
CA PRO A 14 -12.84 4.00 6.60
C PRO A 14 -12.75 5.36 7.31
N GLY A 15 -13.70 5.67 8.21
CA GLY A 15 -13.72 6.90 9.00
C GLY A 15 -12.84 6.88 10.24
N GLY A 16 -12.37 5.70 10.67
CA GLY A 16 -11.61 5.51 11.90
C GLY A 16 -10.32 6.32 11.93
N ALA A 17 -10.05 6.99 13.05
CA ALA A 17 -8.89 7.89 13.17
C ALA A 17 -7.55 7.19 12.91
N GLN A 18 -7.40 5.94 13.39
CA GLN A 18 -6.20 5.13 13.16
C GLN A 18 -6.06 4.71 11.69
N VAL A 19 -7.17 4.30 11.06
CA VAL A 19 -7.21 3.96 9.62
C VAL A 19 -6.81 5.15 8.77
N LYS A 20 -7.41 6.34 8.99
CA LYS A 20 -7.06 7.55 8.22
C LYS A 20 -5.61 7.96 8.41
N LYS A 21 -5.12 7.92 9.66
CA LYS A 21 -3.72 8.25 9.97
C LYS A 21 -2.76 7.29 9.28
N HIS A 22 -3.02 5.98 9.33
CA HIS A 22 -2.13 4.99 8.74
C HIS A 22 -2.24 4.96 7.21
N GLY A 23 -3.42 5.21 6.63
CA GLY A 23 -3.57 5.39 5.19
C GLY A 23 -2.68 6.51 4.65
N LYS A 24 -2.55 7.63 5.38
CA LYS A 24 -1.59 8.69 5.05
C LYS A 24 -0.13 8.21 5.11
N VAL A 25 0.22 7.38 6.09
CA VAL A 25 1.58 6.81 6.20
C VAL A 25 1.88 5.90 5.01
N ILE A 26 0.95 5.02 4.64
CA ILE A 26 1.08 4.14 3.48
C ILE A 26 1.26 4.96 2.20
N MET A 27 0.38 5.92 1.92
CA MET A 27 0.48 6.72 0.70
C MET A 27 1.72 7.63 0.67
N GLY A 28 2.22 8.06 1.84
CA GLY A 28 3.51 8.74 1.94
C GLY A 28 4.68 7.83 1.52
N ALA A 29 4.68 6.57 1.96
CA ALA A 29 5.68 5.59 1.54
C ALA A 29 5.57 5.22 0.05
N VAL A 30 4.35 5.14 -0.49
CA VAL A 30 4.15 4.95 -1.94
C VAL A 30 4.71 6.13 -2.74
N GLY A 31 4.48 7.38 -2.27
CA GLY A 31 5.07 8.56 -2.90
C GLY A 31 6.60 8.57 -2.86
N ASP A 32 7.20 8.18 -1.74
CA ASP A 32 8.65 8.00 -1.63
C ASP A 32 9.17 6.90 -2.56
N ALA A 33 8.45 5.78 -2.69
CA ALA A 33 8.77 4.70 -3.63
C ALA A 33 8.75 5.17 -5.09
N VAL A 34 7.77 5.99 -5.48
CA VAL A 34 7.73 6.60 -6.82
C VAL A 34 8.98 7.46 -7.08
N SER A 35 9.46 8.21 -6.09
CA SER A 35 10.69 9.01 -6.21
C SER A 35 11.98 8.17 -6.31
N LYS A 36 11.90 6.88 -5.97
CA LYS A 36 13.00 5.90 -5.93
C LYS A 36 12.80 4.77 -6.94
N ILE A 37 11.98 4.98 -7.98
CA ILE A 37 11.54 3.93 -8.89
C ILE A 37 12.68 3.18 -9.61
N ASP A 38 13.84 3.83 -9.79
CA ASP A 38 15.04 3.22 -10.38
C ASP A 38 15.72 2.19 -9.47
N ASP A 39 15.55 2.30 -8.14
CA ASP A 39 16.06 1.34 -7.14
C ASP A 39 15.10 1.18 -5.96
N LEU A 40 14.02 0.43 -6.18
CA LEU A 40 13.05 0.11 -5.13
C LEU A 40 13.63 -0.84 -4.06
N VAL A 41 14.59 -1.69 -4.42
CA VAL A 41 15.18 -2.67 -3.48
C VAL A 41 15.98 -1.94 -2.41
N GLY A 42 16.87 -1.03 -2.80
CA GLY A 42 17.57 -0.15 -1.87
C GLY A 42 16.62 0.84 -1.20
N GLY A 43 15.73 1.44 -1.99
CA GLY A 43 14.82 2.50 -1.55
C GLY A 43 13.83 2.11 -0.45
N LEU A 44 13.42 0.83 -0.40
CA LEU A 44 12.42 0.30 0.54
C LEU A 44 13.00 -0.65 1.59
N MET A 45 14.33 -0.79 1.68
CA MET A 45 14.99 -1.74 2.58
C MET A 45 14.51 -1.65 4.03
N ALA A 46 14.45 -0.43 4.59
CA ALA A 46 13.98 -0.22 5.96
C ALA A 46 12.51 -0.62 6.18
N LEU A 47 11.65 -0.43 5.17
CA LEU A 47 10.25 -0.88 5.24
C LEU A 47 10.16 -2.40 5.12
N SER A 48 10.99 -3.02 4.28
CA SER A 48 11.10 -4.47 4.17
C SER A 48 11.49 -5.10 5.50
N GLU A 49 12.54 -4.59 6.17
CA GLU A 49 12.96 -5.07 7.48
C GLU A 49 11.87 -4.93 8.55
N LEU A 50 11.20 -3.77 8.57
CA LEU A 50 10.08 -3.50 9.48
C LEU A 50 8.97 -4.55 9.30
N HIS A 51 8.52 -4.79 8.07
CA HIS A 51 7.41 -5.69 7.78
C HIS A 51 7.79 -7.16 7.96
N ALA A 52 9.02 -7.56 7.60
CA ALA A 52 9.48 -8.93 7.69
C ALA A 52 9.80 -9.36 9.14
N PHE A 53 10.56 -8.55 9.89
CA PHE A 53 11.13 -9.00 11.16
C PHE A 53 10.35 -8.50 12.39
N LYS A 54 9.91 -7.24 12.36
CA LYS A 54 9.24 -6.62 13.51
C LYS A 54 7.73 -6.85 13.48
N LEU A 55 7.09 -6.62 12.34
CA LEU A 55 5.65 -6.80 12.18
C LEU A 55 5.27 -8.22 11.75
N ARG A 56 6.21 -8.95 11.12
CA ARG A 56 6.04 -10.33 10.63
C ARG A 56 4.78 -10.49 9.77
N VAL A 57 4.59 -9.56 8.84
CA VAL A 57 3.49 -9.58 7.89
C VAL A 57 3.75 -10.69 6.88
N ASP A 58 2.76 -11.55 6.65
CA ASP A 58 2.85 -12.58 5.60
C ASP A 58 2.90 -11.88 4.23
N PRO A 59 3.94 -12.11 3.41
CA PRO A 59 4.10 -11.46 2.12
C PRO A 59 2.90 -11.60 1.18
N ALA A 60 2.08 -12.65 1.34
CA ALA A 60 0.86 -12.84 0.56
C ALA A 60 -0.17 -11.72 0.75
N ASN A 61 -0.05 -10.88 1.80
CA ASN A 61 -0.95 -9.75 2.03
C ASN A 61 -0.58 -8.49 1.23
N PHE A 62 0.65 -8.36 0.71
CA PHE A 62 1.04 -7.17 -0.04
C PHE A 62 0.20 -7.00 -1.31
N LYS A 63 -0.03 -8.08 -2.06
CA LYS A 63 -0.94 -8.09 -3.23
C LYS A 63 -2.38 -7.70 -2.90
N ILE A 64 -2.84 -7.95 -1.67
CA ILE A 64 -4.20 -7.57 -1.24
C ILE A 64 -4.29 -6.04 -1.09
N LEU A 65 -3.26 -5.42 -0.49
CA LEU A 65 -3.20 -3.97 -0.38
C LEU A 65 -3.02 -3.31 -1.74
N ALA A 66 -2.09 -3.80 -2.56
CA ALA A 66 -1.84 -3.33 -3.92
C ALA A 66 -3.12 -3.31 -4.76
N HIS A 67 -3.85 -4.44 -4.80
CA HIS A 67 -5.11 -4.53 -5.54
C HIS A 67 -6.15 -3.51 -5.05
N ASN A 68 -6.31 -3.32 -3.74
CA ASN A 68 -7.26 -2.34 -3.21
C ASN A 68 -6.87 -0.90 -3.55
N VAL A 69 -5.58 -0.57 -3.59
CA VAL A 69 -5.11 0.76 -4.03
C VAL A 69 -5.42 0.95 -5.51
N ILE A 70 -5.15 -0.04 -6.35
CA ILE A 70 -5.49 -0.03 -7.78
C ILE A 70 -6.99 0.17 -8.00
N VAL A 71 -7.83 -0.55 -7.26
CA VAL A 71 -9.30 -0.38 -7.30
C VAL A 71 -9.69 1.07 -6.97
N VAL A 72 -9.13 1.65 -5.90
CA VAL A 72 -9.43 3.03 -5.51
C VAL A 72 -8.97 4.04 -6.57
N ILE A 73 -7.79 3.84 -7.18
CA ILE A 73 -7.31 4.70 -8.27
C ILE A 73 -8.27 4.62 -9.46
N GLY A 74 -8.64 3.42 -9.90
CA GLY A 74 -9.59 3.25 -11.01
C GLY A 74 -10.98 3.84 -10.74
N MET A 75 -11.44 3.77 -9.49
CA MET A 75 -12.72 4.38 -9.08
C MET A 75 -12.67 5.91 -9.05
N LEU A 76 -11.55 6.50 -8.61
CA LEU A 76 -11.43 7.95 -8.44
C LEU A 76 -10.95 8.68 -9.70
N PHE A 77 -10.19 8.00 -10.57
CA PHE A 77 -9.60 8.58 -11.78
C PHE A 77 -9.91 7.74 -13.03
N PRO A 78 -11.19 7.41 -13.32
CA PRO A 78 -11.54 6.48 -14.39
C PRO A 78 -11.14 6.97 -15.79
N GLY A 79 -11.05 8.29 -16.00
CA GLY A 79 -10.60 8.88 -17.27
C GLY A 79 -9.09 8.77 -17.50
N ASP A 80 -8.30 8.77 -16.42
CA ASP A 80 -6.84 8.70 -16.47
C ASP A 80 -6.32 7.26 -16.31
N PHE A 81 -7.13 6.35 -15.78
CA PHE A 81 -6.76 4.96 -15.51
C PHE A 81 -7.07 4.04 -16.69
N THR A 82 -6.42 4.30 -17.83
CA THR A 82 -6.52 3.45 -19.03
C THR A 82 -5.90 2.06 -18.79
N PRO A 83 -6.12 1.06 -19.66
CA PRO A 83 -5.48 -0.26 -19.55
C PRO A 83 -3.95 -0.20 -19.47
N GLU A 84 -3.32 0.72 -20.20
CA GLU A 84 -1.87 0.93 -20.19
C GLU A 84 -1.40 1.52 -18.85
N VAL A 85 -2.12 2.51 -18.32
CA VAL A 85 -1.83 3.07 -16.99
C VAL A 85 -2.03 2.01 -15.91
N HIS A 86 -3.09 1.21 -15.99
CA HIS A 86 -3.30 0.08 -15.08
C HIS A 86 -2.13 -0.91 -15.14
N MET A 87 -1.68 -1.32 -16.33
CA MET A 87 -0.53 -2.20 -16.48
C MET A 87 0.73 -1.60 -15.85
N SER A 88 0.99 -0.30 -16.04
CA SER A 88 2.13 0.38 -15.44
C SER A 88 2.05 0.43 -13.91
N VAL A 89 0.87 0.71 -13.36
CA VAL A 89 0.63 0.77 -11.91
C VAL A 89 0.71 -0.64 -11.29
N ASP A 90 0.14 -1.66 -11.93
CA ASP A 90 0.22 -3.06 -11.48
C ASP A 90 1.66 -3.57 -11.48
N LYS A 91 2.47 -3.20 -12.47
CA LYS A 91 3.92 -3.53 -12.49
C LYS A 91 4.73 -2.82 -11.40
N PHE A 92 4.27 -1.66 -10.94
CA PHE A 92 4.95 -0.88 -9.90
C PHE A 92 4.65 -1.41 -8.49
N PHE A 93 3.41 -1.87 -8.25
CA PHE A 93 2.96 -2.40 -6.96
C PHE A 93 3.39 -3.85 -6.70
#